data_AF-A0A564UWU3-F1
#
_entry.id   AF-A0A564UWU3-F1
#
_cell.length_a   1.000
_cell.length_b   1.000
_cell.length_c   1.000
_cell.angle_alpha   90.00
_cell.angle_beta   90.00
_cell.angle_gamma   90.00
#
_symmetry.space_group_name_H-M   'P 1'
#
loop_
_entity.id
_entity.type
_entity.pdbx_description
1 polymer ?
#
loop_
_entity_poly.entity_id
_entity_poly.type
_entity_poly.pdbx_seq_one_letter_code
_entity_poly.pdbx_strand_id
1 'polypeptide(L)'
;MLGNVLDLARIENNKVEMEYTVLNVHESFENCVTMFQQQAESKNQTLSLTEQILYPYVYMDAPHLSEVCLNIISNAIKYTNTGGTISCNVL
;
A
#
# COMPACT_ATOMS: atom_id res chain seq x y z
N MET A 1 -13.22 -3.23 -1.14
CA MET A 1 -14.32 -2.61 -0.38
C MET A 1 -15.49 -3.54 -0.06
N LEU A 2 -15.81 -4.59 -0.84
CA LEU A 2 -16.70 -5.66 -0.35
C LEU A 2 -15.96 -6.68 0.54
N GLY A 3 -14.67 -6.95 0.27
CA GLY A 3 -13.82 -7.85 1.07
C GLY A 3 -13.62 -7.37 2.51
N ASN A 4 -13.44 -6.05 2.70
CA ASN A 4 -13.09 -5.46 4.00
C ASN A 4 -14.09 -5.79 5.12
N VAL A 5 -15.38 -6.00 4.83
CA VAL A 5 -16.39 -6.37 5.85
C VAL A 5 -16.26 -7.84 6.27
N LEU A 6 -15.98 -8.74 5.33
CA LEU A 6 -15.72 -10.15 5.61
C LEU A 6 -14.39 -10.33 6.36
N ASP A 7 -13.37 -9.56 5.98
CA ASP A 7 -12.06 -9.62 6.65
C ASP A 7 -12.15 -9.05 8.07
N LEU A 8 -12.91 -7.96 8.28
CA LEU A 8 -13.20 -7.44 9.63
C LEU A 8 -13.87 -8.52 10.51
N ALA A 9 -14.88 -9.21 9.98
CA ALA A 9 -15.55 -10.29 10.70
C ALA A 9 -14.60 -11.47 11.01
N ARG A 10 -13.61 -11.75 10.17
CA ARG A 10 -12.58 -12.77 10.46
C ARG A 10 -11.63 -12.29 11.55
N ILE A 11 -11.22 -11.01 11.54
CA ILE A 11 -10.38 -10.41 12.59
C ILE A 11 -11.10 -10.48 13.94
N GLU A 12 -12.36 -10.04 14.01
CA GLU A 12 -13.18 -10.04 15.23
C GLU A 12 -13.39 -11.45 15.80
N ASN A 13 -13.32 -12.48 14.96
CA ASN A 13 -13.45 -13.88 15.36
C ASN A 13 -12.09 -14.59 15.55
N ASN A 14 -10.95 -13.86 15.55
CA ASN A 14 -9.59 -14.43 15.61
C ASN A 14 -9.30 -15.48 14.52
N LYS A 15 -9.88 -15.32 13.32
CA LYS A 15 -9.74 -16.24 12.18
C LYS A 15 -8.82 -15.71 11.07
N VAL A 16 -8.09 -14.63 11.33
CA VAL A 16 -7.04 -14.15 10.42
C VAL A 16 -5.74 -14.80 10.84
N GLU A 17 -5.19 -15.61 9.95
CA GLU A 17 -3.86 -16.16 10.08
C GLU A 17 -2.89 -15.26 9.31
N MET A 18 -1.85 -14.81 10.00
CA MET A 18 -0.78 -14.02 9.40
C MET A 18 0.36 -14.95 8.98
N GLU A 19 0.85 -14.80 7.76
CA GLU A 19 1.94 -15.59 7.21
C GLU A 19 3.20 -14.74 7.11
N TYR A 20 3.97 -14.71 8.20
CA TYR A 20 5.20 -13.92 8.26
C TYR A 20 6.39 -14.65 7.63
N THR A 21 7.07 -13.97 6.71
CA THR A 21 8.33 -14.44 6.10
C THR A 21 9.31 -13.28 5.95
N VAL A 22 10.60 -13.58 5.72
CA VAL A 22 11.60 -12.54 5.46
C VAL A 22 11.50 -12.13 4.00
N LEU A 23 11.12 -10.87 3.77
CA LEU A 23 10.83 -10.34 2.43
C LEU A 23 11.49 -8.99 2.22
N ASN A 24 11.70 -8.64 0.94
CA ASN A 24 12.18 -7.34 0.55
C ASN A 24 11.04 -6.31 0.59
N VAL A 25 11.07 -5.42 1.58
CA VAL A 25 10.03 -4.41 1.79
C VAL A 25 10.07 -3.29 0.75
N HIS A 26 11.24 -3.01 0.18
CA HIS A 26 11.39 -2.03 -0.90
C HIS A 26 10.58 -2.46 -2.14
N GLU A 27 10.74 -3.72 -2.57
CA GLU A 27 9.94 -4.28 -3.66
C GLU A 27 8.43 -4.23 -3.36
N SER A 28 8.05 -4.42 -2.10
CA SER A 28 6.64 -4.36 -1.69
C SER A 28 6.06 -2.94 -1.87
N PHE A 29 6.78 -1.90 -1.47
CA PHE A 29 6.36 -0.51 -1.64
C PHE A 29 6.38 -0.06 -3.10
N GLU A 30 7.44 -0.39 -3.85
CA GLU A 30 7.54 -0.08 -5.28
C GLU A 30 6.38 -0.69 -6.07
N ASN A 31 6.04 -1.95 -5.81
CA ASN A 31 4.91 -2.63 -6.47
C ASN A 31 3.58 -1.93 -6.17
N CYS A 32 3.36 -1.52 -4.91
CA CYS A 32 2.15 -0.81 -4.51
C CYS A 32 2.02 0.54 -5.23
N VAL A 33 3.09 1.33 -5.30
CA VAL A 33 3.07 2.63 -5.95
C VAL A 33 2.91 2.49 -7.47
N THR A 34 3.63 1.54 -8.08
CA THR A 34 3.58 1.28 -9.53
C THR A 34 2.16 0.94 -10.00
N MET A 35 1.40 0.18 -9.20
CA MET A 35 0.01 -0.18 -9.51
C MET A 35 -0.92 1.05 -9.66
N PHE A 36 -0.58 2.15 -8.99
CA PHE A 36 -1.39 3.37 -8.96
C PHE A 36 -0.85 4.52 -9.82
N GLN A 37 0.34 4.36 -10.38
CA GLN A 37 1.00 5.37 -11.21
C GLN A 37 0.11 5.83 -12.37
N GLN A 38 -0.41 4.87 -13.15
CA GLN A 38 -1.31 5.18 -14.28
C GLN A 38 -2.63 5.83 -13.82
N GLN A 39 -3.14 5.44 -12.64
CA GLN A 39 -4.39 5.99 -12.11
C GLN A 39 -4.20 7.46 -11.68
N ALA A 40 -3.09 7.78 -11.02
CA ALA A 40 -2.74 9.16 -10.67
C ALA A 40 -2.53 10.02 -11.93
N GLU A 41 -1.78 9.51 -12.90
CA GLU A 41 -1.53 10.19 -14.18
C GLU A 41 -2.83 10.50 -14.93
N SER A 42 -3.78 9.56 -14.97
CA SER A 42 -5.08 9.78 -15.62
C SER A 42 -5.90 10.92 -15.01
N LYS A 43 -5.60 11.29 -13.76
CA LYS A 43 -6.22 12.42 -13.04
C LYS A 43 -5.34 13.67 -13.02
N ASN A 44 -4.25 13.71 -13.79
CA ASN A 44 -3.21 14.75 -13.74
C ASN A 44 -2.66 14.96 -12.32
N GLN A 45 -2.51 13.89 -11.54
CA GLN A 45 -1.89 13.93 -10.21
C GLN A 45 -0.44 13.45 -10.33
N THR A 46 0.44 14.00 -9.50
CA THR A 46 1.81 13.50 -9.35
C THR A 46 1.86 12.53 -8.18
N LEU A 47 2.22 11.28 -8.43
CA LEU A 47 2.52 10.29 -7.40
C LEU A 47 4.04 10.09 -7.33
N SER A 48 4.60 10.07 -6.12
CA SER A 48 6.04 9.93 -5.89
C SER A 48 6.31 8.97 -4.73
N LEU A 49 7.38 8.20 -4.84
CA LEU A 49 7.92 7.34 -3.79
C LEU A 49 9.33 7.81 -3.44
N THR A 50 9.58 8.05 -2.16
CA THR A 50 10.91 8.33 -1.62
C THR A 50 11.22 7.28 -0.55
N GLU A 51 12.35 6.61 -0.69
CA GLU A 51 12.75 5.51 0.19
C GLU A 51 14.15 5.74 0.75
N GLN A 52 14.31 5.54 2.06
CA GLN A 52 15.59 5.57 2.78
C GLN A 52 15.80 4.27 3.57
N ILE A 53 15.59 3.13 2.91
CA ILE A 53 15.58 1.83 3.56
C ILE A 53 17.00 1.25 3.60
N LEU A 54 17.65 1.29 4.76
CA LEU A 54 19.00 0.73 4.94
C LEU A 54 19.01 -0.81 4.97
N TYR A 55 17.95 -1.42 5.51
CA TYR A 55 17.81 -2.87 5.64
C TYR A 55 16.49 -3.33 5.02
N PRO A 56 16.48 -3.74 3.75
CA PRO A 56 15.25 -4.03 3.02
C PRO A 56 14.59 -5.36 3.40
N TYR A 57 15.35 -6.31 3.94
CA TYR A 57 14.81 -7.61 4.33
C TYR A 57 14.23 -7.56 5.74
N VAL A 58 12.91 -7.66 5.84
CA VAL A 58 12.18 -7.59 7.12
C VAL A 58 11.25 -8.80 7.27
N TYR A 59 10.99 -9.20 8.52
CA TYR A 59 10.04 -10.26 8.83
C TYR A 59 8.61 -9.69 8.82
N MET A 60 7.83 -10.00 7.78
CA MET A 60 6.54 -9.37 7.51
C MET A 60 5.58 -10.30 6.77
N ASP A 61 4.30 -9.91 6.76
CA ASP A 61 3.26 -10.50 5.92
C ASP A 61 3.00 -9.55 4.74
N ALA A 62 3.48 -9.93 3.55
CA ALA A 62 3.39 -9.10 2.35
C ALA A 62 1.98 -8.86 1.83
N PRO A 63 1.09 -9.87 1.77
CA PRO A 63 -0.30 -9.63 1.39
C PRO A 63 -0.98 -8.55 2.24
N HIS A 64 -0.85 -8.63 3.56
CA HIS A 64 -1.48 -7.66 4.45
C HIS A 64 -0.81 -6.27 4.37
N LEU A 65 0.52 -6.18 4.25
CA LEU A 65 1.19 -4.89 4.01
C LEU A 65 0.70 -4.25 2.71
N SER A 66 0.58 -5.04 1.64
CA SER A 66 0.11 -4.58 0.34
C SER A 66 -1.32 -4.06 0.47
N GLU A 67 -2.21 -4.79 1.13
CA GLU A 67 -3.59 -4.34 1.35
C GLU A 67 -3.66 -2.97 2.05
N VAL A 68 -2.86 -2.76 3.09
CA VAL A 68 -2.77 -1.48 3.79
C VAL A 68 -2.31 -0.38 2.83
N CYS A 69 -1.22 -0.61 2.09
CA CYS A 69 -0.67 0.35 1.15
C CYS A 69 -1.68 0.70 0.05
N LEU A 70 -2.32 -0.31 -0.54
CA LEU A 70 -3.30 -0.11 -1.61
C LEU A 70 -4.50 0.70 -1.14
N ASN A 71 -5.02 0.42 0.06
CA ASN A 71 -6.12 1.19 0.64
C ASN A 71 -5.74 2.66 0.84
N ILE A 72 -4.55 2.92 1.38
CA ILE A 72 -4.06 4.28 1.64
C ILE A 72 -3.83 5.05 0.32
N ILE A 73 -3.11 4.46 -0.65
CA ILE A 73 -2.80 5.12 -1.92
C ILE A 73 -4.08 5.37 -2.72
N SER A 74 -5.02 4.41 -2.74
CA SER A 74 -6.30 4.59 -3.43
C SER A 74 -7.11 5.76 -2.85
N ASN A 75 -7.09 5.92 -1.53
CA ASN A 75 -7.73 7.05 -0.85
C ASN A 75 -7.02 8.36 -1.21
N ALA A 76 -5.69 8.39 -1.19
CA ALA A 76 -4.93 9.58 -1.59
C ALA A 76 -5.29 10.03 -3.02
N ILE A 77 -5.37 9.10 -3.98
CA ILE A 77 -5.77 9.38 -5.37
C ILE A 77 -7.23 9.82 -5.47
N LYS A 78 -8.11 9.28 -4.63
CA LYS A 78 -9.53 9.65 -4.60
C LYS A 78 -9.76 11.08 -4.11
N TYR A 79 -9.02 11.49 -3.09
CA TYR A 79 -9.27 12.75 -2.38
C TYR A 79 -8.31 13.89 -2.77
N THR A 80 -7.26 13.61 -3.52
CA THR A 80 -6.40 14.65 -4.11
C THR A 80 -7.06 15.25 -5.34
N ASN A 81 -7.05 16.56 -5.49
CA ASN A 81 -7.61 17.22 -6.67
C ASN A 81 -6.71 17.04 -7.90
N THR A 82 -7.27 17.25 -9.09
CA THR A 82 -6.52 17.32 -10.36
C THR A 82 -5.37 18.33 -10.24
N GLY A 83 -4.18 17.96 -10.70
CA GLY A 83 -2.96 18.77 -10.58
C GLY A 83 -2.25 18.66 -9.23
N GLY A 84 -2.80 17.90 -8.27
CA GLY A 84 -2.23 17.73 -6.93
C GLY A 84 -1.08 16.73 -6.87
N THR A 85 -0.38 16.72 -5.74
CA THR A 85 0.78 15.85 -5.48
C THR A 85 0.51 14.89 -4.33
N ILE A 86 0.93 13.64 -4.49
CA ILE A 86 0.87 12.56 -3.52
C ILE A 86 2.31 12.07 -3.33
N SER A 87 2.76 12.03 -2.09
CA SER A 87 4.12 11.60 -1.74
C SER A 87 4.09 10.47 -0.74
N CYS A 88 4.58 9.30 -1.15
CA CYS A 88 4.83 8.14 -0.33
C CYS A 88 6.28 8.23 0.16
N ASN A 89 6.48 8.35 1.47
CA ASN A 89 7.83 8.41 2.06
C ASN A 89 8.01 7.23 3.00
N VAL A 90 9.06 6.44 2.78
CA VAL A 90 9.48 5.33 3.63
C VAL A 90 10.88 5.66 4.15
N LEU A 91 11.01 5.88 5.45
CA LEU A 91 12.22 6.37 6.11
C LEU A 91 12.83 5.31 7.00
#